data_AF-A0A662XXV0-F1
#
_entry.id   AF-A0A662XXV0-F1
#
_cell.length_a   1.000
_cell.length_b   1.000
_cell.length_c   1.000
_cell.angle_alpha   90.00
_cell.angle_beta   90.00
_cell.angle_gamma   90.00
#
_symmetry.space_group_name_H-M   'P 1'
#
loop_
_entity.id
_entity.type
_entity.pdbx_description
1 polymer ?
#
loop_
_entity_poly.entity_id
_entity_poly.type
_entity_poly.pdbx_seq_one_letter_code
_entity_poly.pdbx_strand_id
1 'polypeptide(L)'
;MICILRLRGCIQISDVTLKWLSKTSPLLRELDLSGCIGITDMGLLTLIESPISTTLRSLWLRDLSNITETGLSWLADKCPKLLLLDLTGCRKIPSYSIKSLCWKFALYTHTDQFRGMAPRHRAEDWLFIEEYGNCWHSAIQIQCMYRARVARRIARQKREEQLILWVATRLQSVYRGRQARKYAIVCRFQFDKETHAAKQIQTAYRRLRASREAQRLRELRYQDQVKQAAIMIQGAWRRKKLRERLLGRHLRRLAHEDKLQRAAVQIQRHWRGRKARIRSQLLFAEKLLRDREAFESARKMQNLFRARAARHEANRKREELKNEQKRRERAAATLQAQIRRRRGLKELKAMRSYVTTVNTAAGRIQRWWRSKKRFLANQILLLAQRKRRENDAAVKLQAAWKRRKGRMEVKLLRLAREMQQQQLEAAALRVQLNWRGRHGRLKAQEAKNSAMEKLLQQLKVQNDAVALVQAHFRGRKGREKYREAQLLKKKRWKEIVRPENGEKFYYVRLLWTKNELVALLPLTRDAFVLVLQNKVTGEVRFRRPQDLLDLLPKPQCENCGT
;
A
#
# COMPACT_ATOMS: atom_id res chain seq x y z
N MET A 1 -62.78 -22.76 -3.45
CA MET A 1 -62.32 -23.79 -4.40
C MET A 1 -62.84 -25.12 -3.91
N ILE A 2 -63.71 -25.78 -4.70
CA ILE A 2 -64.36 -27.03 -4.30
C ILE A 2 -63.47 -28.20 -4.75
N CYS A 3 -63.04 -29.03 -3.79
CA CYS A 3 -62.21 -30.22 -4.06
C CYS A 3 -63.02 -31.52 -4.02
N ILE A 4 -64.12 -31.53 -3.28
CA ILE A 4 -65.04 -32.66 -3.12
C ILE A 4 -66.45 -32.11 -3.35
N LEU A 5 -67.19 -32.71 -4.26
CA LEU A 5 -68.57 -32.34 -4.54
C LEU A 5 -69.42 -33.61 -4.61
N ARG A 6 -70.45 -33.69 -3.76
CA ARG A 6 -71.38 -34.81 -3.74
C ARG A 6 -72.78 -34.30 -4.01
N LEU A 7 -73.39 -34.79 -5.08
CA LEU A 7 -74.68 -34.37 -5.61
C LEU A 7 -75.59 -35.60 -5.73
N ARG A 8 -75.71 -36.39 -4.67
CA ARG A 8 -76.45 -37.65 -4.70
C ARG A 8 -77.97 -37.40 -4.71
N GLY A 9 -78.69 -38.06 -5.61
CA GLY A 9 -80.16 -38.04 -5.70
C GLY A 9 -80.75 -36.73 -6.23
N CYS A 10 -79.93 -35.84 -6.78
CA CYS A 10 -80.37 -34.55 -7.29
C CYS A 10 -80.93 -34.67 -8.72
N ILE A 11 -82.22 -34.99 -8.83
CA ILE A 11 -82.90 -35.25 -10.11
C ILE A 11 -82.96 -34.05 -11.09
N GLN A 12 -82.77 -32.82 -10.60
CA GLN A 12 -82.78 -31.60 -11.41
C GLN A 12 -81.41 -31.28 -12.05
N ILE A 13 -80.37 -32.06 -11.77
CA ILE A 13 -79.03 -31.85 -12.31
C ILE A 13 -78.93 -32.42 -13.73
N SER A 14 -78.46 -31.60 -14.65
CA SER A 14 -78.23 -31.93 -16.06
C SER A 14 -76.80 -31.61 -16.51
N ASP A 15 -76.47 -31.98 -17.75
CA ASP A 15 -75.18 -31.71 -18.40
C ASP A 15 -74.74 -30.23 -18.34
N VAL A 16 -75.71 -29.31 -18.29
CA VAL A 16 -75.44 -27.87 -18.12
C VAL A 16 -74.68 -27.61 -16.82
N THR A 17 -75.03 -28.34 -15.75
CA THR A 17 -74.37 -28.23 -14.44
C THR A 17 -72.92 -28.72 -14.51
N LEU A 18 -72.66 -29.81 -15.24
CA LEU A 18 -71.30 -30.31 -15.45
C LEU A 18 -70.46 -29.33 -16.28
N LYS A 19 -71.06 -28.67 -17.28
CA LYS A 19 -70.41 -27.60 -18.06
C LYS A 19 -70.09 -26.36 -17.23
N TRP A 20 -70.91 -26.03 -16.23
CA TRP A 20 -70.58 -24.96 -15.29
C TRP A 20 -69.45 -25.38 -14.34
N LEU A 21 -69.53 -26.59 -13.79
CA LEU A 21 -68.50 -27.16 -12.91
C LEU A 21 -67.12 -27.22 -13.59
N SER A 22 -67.10 -27.59 -14.86
CA SER A 22 -65.88 -27.68 -15.67
C SER A 22 -65.12 -26.34 -15.79
N LYS A 23 -65.85 -25.21 -15.69
CA LYS A 23 -65.28 -23.86 -15.69
C LYS A 23 -64.93 -23.35 -14.29
N THR A 24 -65.76 -23.66 -13.30
CA THR A 24 -65.65 -23.04 -11.96
C THR A 24 -64.71 -23.77 -11.02
N SER A 25 -64.47 -25.07 -11.22
CA SER A 25 -63.74 -25.91 -10.26
C SER A 25 -62.67 -26.79 -10.91
N PRO A 26 -61.56 -26.23 -11.41
CA PRO A 26 -60.49 -26.99 -12.09
C PRO A 26 -59.70 -27.95 -11.17
N LEU A 27 -59.85 -27.81 -9.84
CA LEU A 27 -59.14 -28.61 -8.83
C LEU A 27 -60.02 -29.69 -8.19
N LEU A 28 -61.16 -30.01 -8.79
CA LEU A 28 -62.09 -31.02 -8.26
C LEU A 28 -61.43 -32.41 -8.27
N ARG A 29 -61.39 -33.06 -7.10
CA ARG A 29 -60.77 -34.38 -6.90
C ARG A 29 -61.81 -35.49 -6.72
N GLU A 30 -62.90 -35.20 -6.02
CA GLU A 30 -64.00 -36.15 -5.83
C GLU A 30 -65.29 -35.57 -6.38
N LEU A 31 -65.97 -36.34 -7.22
CA LEU A 31 -67.28 -36.00 -7.74
C LEU A 31 -68.23 -37.19 -7.58
N ASP A 32 -69.32 -36.99 -6.87
CA ASP A 32 -70.40 -37.97 -6.74
C ASP A 32 -71.68 -37.44 -7.38
N LEU A 33 -72.17 -38.17 -8.37
CA LEU A 33 -73.36 -37.87 -9.17
C LEU A 33 -74.39 -39.00 -9.09
N SER A 34 -74.29 -39.83 -8.06
CA SER A 34 -75.15 -41.00 -7.87
C SER A 34 -76.63 -40.61 -7.88
N GLY A 35 -77.45 -41.22 -8.75
CA GLY A 35 -78.89 -40.96 -8.87
C GLY A 35 -79.27 -39.69 -9.65
N CYS A 36 -78.32 -39.01 -10.30
CA CYS A 36 -78.58 -37.86 -11.18
C CYS A 36 -78.96 -38.28 -12.61
N ILE A 37 -80.21 -38.68 -12.82
CA ILE A 37 -80.70 -39.26 -14.07
C ILE A 37 -80.55 -38.32 -15.29
N GLY A 38 -80.50 -37.00 -15.08
CA GLY A 38 -80.36 -35.99 -16.13
C GLY A 38 -78.98 -35.85 -16.78
N ILE A 39 -78.00 -36.66 -16.36
CA ILE A 39 -76.62 -36.62 -16.86
C ILE A 39 -76.43 -37.62 -18.00
N THR A 40 -75.82 -37.17 -19.10
CA THR A 40 -75.54 -37.96 -20.29
C THR A 40 -74.04 -38.07 -20.59
N ASP A 41 -73.68 -38.90 -21.57
CA ASP A 41 -72.30 -39.01 -22.06
C ASP A 41 -71.72 -37.64 -22.49
N MET A 42 -72.55 -36.74 -23.03
CA MET A 42 -72.12 -35.39 -23.42
C MET A 42 -71.76 -34.53 -22.21
N GLY A 43 -72.47 -34.69 -21.09
CA GLY A 43 -72.11 -34.07 -19.82
C GLY A 43 -70.74 -34.52 -19.33
N LEU A 44 -70.46 -35.83 -19.39
CA LEU A 44 -69.14 -36.39 -19.06
C LEU A 44 -68.04 -35.84 -19.98
N LEU A 45 -68.29 -35.76 -21.29
CA LEU A 45 -67.35 -35.19 -22.25
C LEU A 45 -66.93 -33.77 -21.88
N THR A 46 -67.90 -32.91 -21.54
CA THR A 46 -67.60 -31.52 -21.14
C THR A 46 -66.77 -31.41 -19.86
N LEU A 47 -66.86 -32.39 -18.96
CA LEU A 47 -66.05 -32.46 -17.75
C LEU A 47 -64.62 -32.90 -18.09
N ILE A 48 -64.48 -33.84 -19.01
CA ILE A 48 -63.21 -34.44 -19.41
C ILE A 48 -62.33 -33.48 -20.23
N GLU A 49 -62.93 -32.69 -21.12
CA GLU A 49 -62.21 -31.66 -21.90
C GLU A 49 -61.67 -30.51 -21.04
N SER A 50 -62.10 -30.44 -19.79
CA SER A 50 -61.69 -29.40 -18.85
C SER A 50 -60.47 -29.83 -18.02
N PRO A 51 -59.76 -28.89 -17.38
CA PRO A 51 -58.61 -29.20 -16.53
C PRO A 51 -58.93 -30.15 -15.35
N ILE A 52 -60.22 -30.35 -15.04
CA ILE A 52 -60.68 -31.32 -14.03
C ILE A 52 -60.19 -32.74 -14.35
N SER A 53 -60.08 -33.12 -15.61
CA SER A 53 -59.63 -34.46 -16.01
C SER A 53 -58.23 -34.83 -15.48
N THR A 54 -57.39 -33.81 -15.24
CA THR A 54 -56.03 -33.96 -14.73
C THR A 54 -55.93 -33.95 -13.20
N THR A 55 -57.03 -33.67 -12.51
CA THR A 55 -57.10 -33.52 -11.04
C THR A 55 -58.10 -34.47 -10.37
N LEU A 56 -59.09 -34.98 -11.12
CA LEU A 56 -60.11 -35.90 -10.64
C LEU A 56 -59.51 -37.25 -10.24
N ARG A 57 -59.85 -37.71 -9.04
CA ARG A 57 -59.36 -38.96 -8.42
C ARG A 57 -60.49 -39.94 -8.13
N SER A 58 -61.67 -39.47 -7.78
CA SER A 58 -62.82 -40.35 -7.46
C SER A 58 -64.08 -39.84 -8.15
N LEU A 59 -64.74 -40.74 -8.88
CA LEU A 59 -65.95 -40.45 -9.61
C LEU A 59 -67.02 -41.50 -9.27
N TRP A 60 -68.15 -41.06 -8.74
CA TRP A 60 -69.26 -41.95 -8.39
C TRP A 60 -70.43 -41.68 -9.32
N LEU A 61 -70.82 -42.70 -10.10
CA LEU A 61 -71.84 -42.65 -11.14
C LEU A 61 -72.84 -43.78 -10.92
N ARG A 62 -73.40 -43.87 -9.70
CA ARG A 62 -74.37 -44.92 -9.35
C ARG A 62 -75.77 -44.61 -9.88
N ASP A 63 -76.50 -45.64 -10.32
CA ASP A 63 -77.90 -45.55 -10.77
C ASP A 63 -78.13 -44.53 -11.90
N LEU A 64 -77.18 -44.42 -12.82
CA LEU A 64 -77.29 -43.54 -14.00
C LEU A 64 -77.71 -44.34 -15.23
N SER A 65 -78.92 -44.06 -15.74
CA SER A 65 -79.52 -44.78 -16.88
C SER A 65 -79.14 -44.22 -18.25
N ASN A 66 -78.46 -43.07 -18.30
CA ASN A 66 -78.20 -42.32 -19.54
C ASN A 66 -76.73 -42.27 -19.94
N ILE A 67 -75.84 -42.93 -19.18
CA ILE A 67 -74.42 -43.07 -19.51
C ILE A 67 -74.21 -44.41 -20.23
N THR A 68 -73.43 -44.38 -21.30
CA THR A 68 -73.13 -45.55 -22.13
C THR A 68 -71.61 -45.83 -22.17
N GLU A 69 -71.22 -46.82 -22.96
CA GLU A 69 -69.81 -47.17 -23.17
C GLU A 69 -68.99 -46.04 -23.79
N THR A 70 -69.62 -45.14 -24.55
CA THR A 70 -68.93 -44.01 -25.18
C THR A 70 -68.45 -42.99 -24.16
N GLY A 71 -69.27 -42.66 -23.16
CA GLY A 71 -68.84 -41.81 -22.05
C GLY A 71 -67.71 -42.43 -21.23
N LEU A 72 -67.71 -43.76 -21.11
CA LEU A 72 -66.69 -44.50 -20.39
C LEU A 72 -65.34 -44.54 -21.12
N SER A 73 -65.34 -44.69 -22.44
CA SER A 73 -64.10 -44.65 -23.23
C SER A 73 -63.45 -43.27 -23.20
N TRP A 74 -64.24 -42.20 -23.24
CA TRP A 74 -63.72 -40.83 -23.09
C TRP A 74 -63.08 -40.59 -21.73
N LEU A 75 -63.66 -41.15 -20.65
CA LEU A 75 -63.05 -41.08 -19.31
C LEU A 75 -61.70 -41.81 -19.29
N ALA A 76 -61.60 -42.95 -19.97
CA ALA A 76 -60.40 -43.77 -20.05
C ALA A 76 -59.18 -42.97 -20.57
N ASP A 77 -59.39 -42.27 -21.68
CA ASP A 77 -58.32 -41.61 -22.44
C ASP A 77 -57.76 -40.36 -21.77
N LYS A 78 -58.59 -39.66 -20.99
CA LYS A 78 -58.31 -38.29 -20.55
C LYS A 78 -58.21 -38.12 -19.05
N CYS A 79 -58.62 -39.11 -18.26
CA CYS A 79 -58.50 -39.10 -16.80
C CYS A 79 -57.45 -40.11 -16.29
N PRO A 80 -56.14 -39.90 -16.56
CA PRO A 80 -55.09 -40.86 -16.18
C PRO A 80 -54.86 -40.95 -14.67
N LYS A 81 -55.37 -40.00 -13.88
CA LYS A 81 -55.22 -39.94 -12.43
C LYS A 81 -56.44 -40.44 -11.66
N LEU A 82 -57.45 -40.98 -12.34
CA LEU A 82 -58.63 -41.51 -11.68
C LEU A 82 -58.27 -42.81 -10.94
N LEU A 83 -58.58 -42.84 -9.65
CA LEU A 83 -58.29 -43.94 -8.74
C LEU A 83 -59.54 -44.79 -8.46
N LEU A 84 -60.71 -44.13 -8.38
CA LEU A 84 -61.98 -44.78 -8.08
C LEU A 84 -63.06 -44.36 -9.09
N LEU A 85 -63.75 -45.35 -9.64
CA LEU A 85 -64.95 -45.17 -10.46
C LEU A 85 -66.04 -46.15 -10.00
N ASP A 86 -67.15 -45.64 -9.45
CA ASP A 86 -68.33 -46.46 -9.13
C ASP A 86 -69.37 -46.38 -10.27
N LEU A 87 -69.77 -47.52 -10.84
CA LEU A 87 -70.79 -47.66 -11.89
C LEU A 87 -71.94 -48.58 -11.46
N THR A 88 -72.14 -48.76 -10.14
CA THR A 88 -73.20 -49.62 -9.60
C THR A 88 -74.58 -49.16 -10.09
N GLY A 89 -75.44 -50.08 -10.54
CA GLY A 89 -76.78 -49.73 -11.04
C GLY A 89 -76.84 -49.18 -12.49
N CYS A 90 -75.71 -48.93 -13.15
CA CYS A 90 -75.66 -48.51 -14.55
C CYS A 90 -75.88 -49.71 -15.50
N ARG A 91 -77.12 -49.87 -15.99
CA ARG A 91 -77.53 -51.03 -16.82
C ARG A 91 -77.03 -50.97 -18.28
N LYS A 92 -76.77 -49.78 -18.81
CA LYS A 92 -76.32 -49.57 -20.21
C LYS A 92 -74.82 -49.81 -20.43
N ILE A 93 -74.07 -50.12 -19.37
CA ILE A 93 -72.63 -50.38 -19.43
C ILE A 93 -72.40 -51.89 -19.17
N PRO A 94 -71.93 -52.67 -20.14
CA PRO A 94 -71.59 -54.06 -19.93
C PRO A 94 -70.27 -54.20 -19.16
N SER A 95 -70.13 -55.31 -18.43
CA SER A 95 -68.98 -55.54 -17.54
C SER A 95 -67.65 -55.69 -18.30
N TYR A 96 -67.69 -56.09 -19.57
CA TYR A 96 -66.49 -56.20 -20.42
C TYR A 96 -65.89 -54.82 -20.72
N SER A 97 -66.71 -53.81 -20.99
CA SER A 97 -66.27 -52.44 -21.32
C SER A 97 -65.67 -51.71 -20.12
N ILE A 98 -65.98 -52.13 -18.90
CA ILE A 98 -65.29 -51.67 -17.69
C ILE A 98 -63.93 -52.38 -17.57
N LYS A 99 -63.88 -53.70 -17.77
CA LYS A 99 -62.63 -54.48 -17.70
C LYS A 99 -61.60 -54.08 -18.76
N SER A 100 -62.03 -53.57 -19.92
CA SER A 100 -61.14 -53.11 -20.98
C SER A 100 -60.44 -51.79 -20.66
N LEU A 101 -60.89 -51.05 -19.63
CA LEU A 101 -60.22 -49.82 -19.19
C LEU A 101 -58.89 -50.15 -18.50
N CYS A 102 -57.79 -49.67 -19.07
CA CYS A 102 -56.46 -49.86 -18.52
C CYS A 102 -56.00 -48.60 -17.78
N TRP A 103 -56.45 -48.42 -16.53
CA TRP A 103 -55.91 -47.38 -15.66
C TRP A 103 -54.77 -47.90 -14.80
N LYS A 104 -53.64 -47.18 -14.83
CA LYS A 104 -52.39 -47.54 -14.13
C LYS A 104 -52.58 -47.76 -12.63
N PHE A 105 -53.49 -47.02 -12.02
CA PHE A 105 -53.67 -46.94 -10.56
C PHE A 105 -54.98 -47.57 -10.05
N ALA A 106 -55.81 -48.13 -10.94
CA ALA A 106 -57.08 -48.74 -10.57
C ALA A 106 -57.15 -50.22 -11.00
N LEU A 107 -58.05 -50.99 -10.39
CA LEU A 107 -58.36 -52.38 -10.69
C LEU A 107 -59.87 -52.57 -10.77
N TYR A 108 -60.32 -53.37 -11.73
CA TYR A 108 -61.72 -53.75 -11.81
C TYR A 108 -62.13 -54.57 -10.58
N THR A 109 -63.20 -54.17 -9.91
CA THR A 109 -63.79 -54.91 -8.79
C THR A 109 -65.30 -55.03 -8.96
N HIS A 110 -65.82 -56.20 -8.62
CA HIS A 110 -67.25 -56.51 -8.69
C HIS A 110 -67.66 -57.24 -7.41
N THR A 111 -68.49 -56.58 -6.61
CA THR A 111 -69.11 -57.09 -5.38
C THR A 111 -70.59 -56.75 -5.42
N ASP A 112 -71.41 -57.35 -4.55
CA ASP A 112 -72.85 -57.08 -4.49
C ASP A 112 -73.17 -55.59 -4.23
N GLN A 113 -72.21 -54.83 -3.68
CA GLN A 113 -72.36 -53.42 -3.31
C GLN A 113 -71.59 -52.44 -4.22
N PHE A 114 -70.68 -52.94 -5.07
CA PHE A 114 -69.80 -52.11 -5.89
C PHE A 114 -69.46 -52.77 -7.22
N ARG A 115 -69.72 -52.07 -8.33
CA ARG A 115 -69.33 -52.45 -9.68
C ARG A 115 -68.58 -51.31 -10.33
N GLY A 116 -67.27 -51.47 -10.54
CA GLY A 116 -66.45 -50.41 -11.12
C GLY A 116 -64.94 -50.61 -10.97
N MET A 117 -64.21 -49.50 -10.96
CA MET A 117 -62.76 -49.47 -10.74
C MET A 117 -62.46 -49.02 -9.31
N ALA A 118 -61.76 -49.86 -8.56
CA ALA A 118 -61.28 -49.54 -7.23
C ALA A 118 -59.78 -49.22 -7.26
N PRO A 119 -59.28 -48.39 -6.33
CA PRO A 119 -57.86 -48.06 -6.27
C PRO A 119 -57.02 -49.31 -5.97
N ARG A 120 -55.85 -49.43 -6.63
CA ARG A 120 -54.84 -50.42 -6.24
C ARG A 120 -54.34 -50.15 -4.82
N HIS A 121 -53.82 -51.17 -4.15
CA HIS A 121 -53.12 -50.99 -2.89
C HIS A 121 -52.02 -49.92 -3.03
N ARG A 122 -52.08 -48.88 -2.19
CA ARG A 122 -51.18 -47.69 -2.22
C ARG A 122 -51.20 -46.87 -3.51
N ALA A 123 -52.30 -46.90 -4.28
CA ALA A 123 -52.43 -46.13 -5.52
C ALA A 123 -52.18 -44.62 -5.32
N GLU A 124 -52.61 -44.06 -4.18
CA GLU A 124 -52.36 -42.65 -3.83
C GLU A 124 -50.87 -42.35 -3.62
N ASP A 125 -50.14 -43.24 -2.94
CA ASP A 125 -48.70 -43.11 -2.73
C ASP A 125 -47.96 -43.14 -4.07
N TRP A 126 -48.32 -44.06 -4.96
CA TRP A 126 -47.72 -44.17 -6.29
C TRP A 126 -47.97 -42.94 -7.16
N LEU A 127 -49.20 -42.40 -7.13
CA LEU A 127 -49.54 -41.17 -7.83
C LEU A 127 -48.74 -39.97 -7.30
N PHE A 128 -48.58 -39.87 -5.98
CA PHE A 128 -47.78 -38.83 -5.34
C PHE A 128 -46.29 -38.93 -5.74
N ILE A 129 -45.73 -40.14 -5.80
CA ILE A 129 -44.35 -40.38 -6.22
C ILE A 129 -44.13 -39.93 -7.67
N GLU A 130 -45.08 -40.21 -8.58
CA GLU A 130 -44.98 -39.79 -9.98
C GLU A 130 -45.06 -38.26 -10.13
N GLU A 131 -45.97 -37.61 -9.40
CA GLU A 131 -46.07 -36.14 -9.37
C GLU A 131 -44.80 -35.49 -8.82
N TYR A 132 -44.27 -36.00 -7.71
CA TYR A 132 -43.03 -35.51 -7.11
C TYR A 132 -41.82 -35.77 -8.02
N GLY A 133 -41.77 -36.95 -8.66
CA GLY A 133 -40.75 -37.31 -9.63
C GLY A 133 -40.67 -36.31 -10.77
N ASN A 134 -41.81 -35.93 -11.36
CA ASN A 134 -41.86 -34.94 -12.43
C ASN A 134 -41.32 -33.58 -12.00
N CYS A 135 -41.73 -33.09 -10.82
CA CYS A 135 -41.21 -31.84 -10.25
C CYS A 135 -39.70 -31.91 -10.01
N TRP A 136 -39.20 -33.04 -9.51
CA TRP A 136 -37.79 -33.26 -9.25
C TRP A 136 -36.95 -33.27 -10.53
N HIS A 137 -37.42 -33.93 -11.60
CA HIS A 137 -36.78 -33.89 -12.92
C HIS A 137 -36.70 -32.47 -13.47
N SER A 138 -37.79 -31.69 -13.41
CA SER A 138 -37.78 -30.28 -13.83
C SER A 138 -36.81 -29.44 -12.99
N ALA A 139 -36.76 -29.64 -11.68
CA ALA A 139 -35.84 -28.94 -10.79
C ALA A 139 -34.37 -29.24 -11.14
N ILE A 140 -34.02 -30.50 -11.41
CA ILE A 140 -32.68 -30.90 -11.84
C ILE A 140 -32.31 -30.24 -13.17
N GLN A 141 -33.22 -30.23 -14.14
CA GLN A 141 -32.97 -29.60 -15.44
C GLN A 141 -32.66 -28.10 -15.28
N ILE A 142 -33.44 -27.39 -14.47
CA ILE A 142 -33.21 -25.97 -14.17
C ILE A 142 -31.86 -25.76 -13.49
N GLN A 143 -31.52 -26.59 -12.49
CA GLN A 143 -30.25 -26.51 -11.79
C GLN A 143 -29.05 -26.78 -12.71
N CYS A 144 -29.13 -27.78 -13.59
CA CYS A 144 -28.11 -28.09 -14.59
C CYS A 144 -27.92 -26.93 -15.57
N MET A 145 -29.01 -26.35 -16.08
CA MET A 145 -28.96 -25.17 -16.94
C MET A 145 -28.29 -23.97 -16.25
N TYR A 146 -28.63 -23.72 -14.99
CA TYR A 146 -28.04 -22.65 -14.19
C TYR A 146 -26.54 -22.87 -13.97
N ARG A 147 -26.14 -24.06 -13.52
CA ARG A 147 -24.72 -24.43 -13.33
C ARG A 147 -23.92 -24.27 -14.62
N ALA A 148 -24.46 -24.71 -15.76
CA ALA A 148 -23.83 -24.54 -17.07
C ALA A 148 -23.70 -23.07 -17.46
N ARG A 149 -24.70 -22.23 -17.17
CA ARG A 149 -24.65 -20.77 -17.42
C ARG A 149 -23.57 -20.10 -16.58
N VAL A 150 -23.48 -20.44 -15.29
CA VAL A 150 -22.45 -19.91 -14.39
C VAL A 150 -21.05 -20.34 -14.85
N ALA A 151 -20.86 -21.63 -15.19
CA ALA A 151 -19.60 -22.15 -15.70
C ALA A 151 -19.16 -21.43 -16.98
N ARG A 152 -20.08 -21.19 -17.94
CA ARG A 152 -19.80 -20.43 -19.16
C ARG A 152 -19.39 -18.98 -18.87
N ARG A 153 -20.04 -18.33 -17.90
CA ARG A 153 -19.68 -16.96 -17.47
C ARG A 153 -18.26 -16.90 -16.90
N ILE A 154 -17.93 -17.81 -15.98
CA ILE A 154 -16.59 -17.92 -15.38
C ILE A 154 -15.54 -18.21 -16.45
N ALA A 155 -15.82 -19.14 -17.36
CA ALA A 155 -14.91 -19.47 -18.46
C ALA A 155 -14.67 -18.28 -19.39
N ARG A 156 -15.70 -17.47 -19.71
CA ARG A 156 -15.55 -16.24 -20.49
C ARG A 156 -14.65 -15.24 -19.77
N GLN A 157 -14.87 -15.01 -18.48
CA GLN A 157 -14.07 -14.09 -17.67
C GLN A 157 -12.59 -14.52 -17.62
N LYS A 158 -12.31 -15.81 -17.39
CA LYS A 158 -10.93 -16.34 -17.42
C LYS A 158 -10.25 -16.14 -18.78
N ARG A 159 -10.98 -16.28 -19.90
CA ARG A 159 -10.41 -16.02 -21.24
C ARG A 159 -10.06 -14.53 -21.42
N GLU A 160 -10.90 -13.63 -20.93
CA GLU A 160 -10.63 -12.18 -20.95
C GLU A 160 -9.40 -11.82 -20.11
N GLU A 161 -9.30 -12.36 -18.89
CA GLU A 161 -8.13 -12.18 -18.02
C GLU A 161 -6.83 -12.69 -18.67
N GLN A 162 -6.88 -13.86 -19.31
CA GLN A 162 -5.74 -14.41 -20.05
C GLN A 162 -5.35 -13.55 -21.25
N LEU A 163 -6.32 -13.01 -21.99
CA LEU A 163 -6.05 -12.09 -23.10
C LEU A 163 -5.40 -10.80 -22.59
N ILE A 164 -5.90 -10.22 -21.49
CA ILE A 164 -5.31 -9.03 -20.87
C ILE A 164 -3.86 -9.31 -20.46
N LEU A 165 -3.60 -10.45 -19.81
CA LEU A 165 -2.25 -10.85 -19.40
C LEU A 165 -1.32 -11.04 -20.60
N TRP A 166 -1.81 -11.68 -21.67
CA TRP A 166 -1.06 -11.89 -22.90
C TRP A 166 -0.72 -10.55 -23.58
N VAL A 167 -1.68 -9.63 -23.70
CA VAL A 167 -1.44 -8.30 -24.25
C VAL A 167 -0.45 -7.52 -23.39
N ALA A 168 -0.59 -7.57 -22.06
CA ALA A 168 0.30 -6.89 -21.13
C ALA A 168 1.75 -7.40 -21.25
N THR A 169 1.96 -8.71 -21.25
CA THR A 169 3.30 -9.32 -21.41
C THR A 169 3.91 -9.00 -22.77
N ARG A 170 3.10 -8.98 -23.85
CA ARG A 170 3.55 -8.56 -25.19
C ARG A 170 3.96 -7.09 -25.23
N LEU A 171 3.17 -6.20 -24.64
CA LEU A 171 3.51 -4.77 -24.57
C LEU A 171 4.77 -4.52 -23.74
N GLN A 172 4.91 -5.21 -22.61
CA GLN A 172 6.11 -5.14 -21.77
C GLN A 172 7.37 -5.61 -22.52
N SER A 173 7.30 -6.70 -23.29
CA SER A 173 8.45 -7.17 -24.08
C SER A 173 8.84 -6.17 -25.17
N VAL A 174 7.85 -5.59 -25.87
CA VAL A 174 8.08 -4.53 -26.86
C VAL A 174 8.73 -3.30 -26.22
N TYR A 175 8.26 -2.90 -25.03
CA TYR A 175 8.82 -1.77 -24.29
C TYR A 175 10.28 -2.04 -23.87
N ARG A 176 10.56 -3.20 -23.27
CA ARG A 176 11.92 -3.63 -22.92
C ARG A 176 12.84 -3.61 -24.14
N GLY A 177 12.37 -4.14 -25.28
CA GLY A 177 13.10 -4.11 -26.54
C GLY A 177 13.36 -2.69 -27.07
N ARG A 178 12.42 -1.75 -26.89
CA ARG A 178 12.62 -0.33 -27.26
C ARG A 178 13.68 0.33 -26.37
N GLN A 179 13.65 0.09 -25.07
CA GLN A 179 14.66 0.63 -24.14
C GLN A 179 16.05 0.06 -24.43
N ALA A 180 16.16 -1.25 -24.65
CA ALA A 180 17.42 -1.89 -25.00
C ALA A 180 18.03 -1.31 -26.30
N ARG A 181 17.21 -1.07 -27.34
CA ARG A 181 17.67 -0.42 -28.57
C ARG A 181 18.13 1.02 -28.34
N LYS A 182 17.40 1.79 -27.52
CA LYS A 182 17.80 3.16 -27.17
C LYS A 182 19.15 3.18 -26.45
N TYR A 183 19.33 2.28 -25.49
CA TYR A 183 20.60 2.11 -24.78
C TYR A 183 21.72 1.68 -25.73
N ALA A 184 21.48 0.71 -26.62
CA ALA A 184 22.46 0.25 -27.60
C ALA A 184 22.91 1.35 -28.56
N ILE A 185 22.02 2.28 -28.94
CA ILE A 185 22.38 3.46 -29.76
C ILE A 185 23.31 4.39 -28.98
N VAL A 186 23.03 4.63 -27.69
CA VAL A 186 23.89 5.47 -26.83
C VAL A 186 25.27 4.85 -26.68
N CYS A 187 25.35 3.54 -26.38
CA CYS A 187 26.63 2.83 -26.29
C CYS A 187 27.40 2.86 -27.62
N ARG A 188 26.71 2.67 -28.76
CA ARG A 188 27.34 2.81 -30.09
C ARG A 188 27.91 4.20 -30.31
N PHE A 189 27.16 5.24 -29.96
CA PHE A 189 27.62 6.61 -30.10
C PHE A 189 28.83 6.93 -29.20
N GLN A 190 28.87 6.39 -27.98
CA GLN A 190 30.05 6.49 -27.12
C GLN A 190 31.26 5.76 -27.71
N PHE A 191 31.07 4.53 -28.17
CA PHE A 191 32.12 3.76 -28.83
C PHE A 191 32.64 4.45 -30.10
N ASP A 192 31.75 5.02 -30.93
CA ASP A 192 32.13 5.76 -32.13
C ASP A 192 32.92 7.03 -31.78
N LYS A 193 32.58 7.71 -30.68
CA LYS A 193 33.37 8.84 -30.16
C LYS A 193 34.76 8.41 -29.70
N GLU A 194 34.85 7.34 -28.92
CA GLU A 194 36.12 6.80 -28.42
C GLU A 194 37.02 6.33 -29.57
N THR A 195 36.46 5.60 -30.54
CA THR A 195 37.21 5.16 -31.72
C THR A 195 37.64 6.33 -32.59
N HIS A 196 36.82 7.37 -32.73
CA HIS A 196 37.21 8.59 -33.45
C HIS A 196 38.35 9.32 -32.74
N ALA A 197 38.27 9.48 -31.42
CA ALA A 197 39.33 10.07 -30.61
C ALA A 197 40.63 9.25 -30.69
N ALA A 198 40.54 7.92 -30.61
CA ALA A 198 41.68 7.02 -30.76
C ALA A 198 42.33 7.17 -32.15
N LYS A 199 41.55 7.26 -33.22
CA LYS A 199 42.06 7.53 -34.58
C LYS A 199 42.77 8.88 -34.66
N GLN A 200 42.21 9.93 -34.06
CA GLN A 200 42.86 11.25 -34.00
C GLN A 200 44.21 11.21 -33.26
N ILE A 201 44.26 10.55 -32.10
CA ILE A 201 45.51 10.38 -31.33
C ILE A 201 46.54 9.59 -32.13
N GLN A 202 46.13 8.47 -32.74
CA GLN A 202 47.02 7.63 -33.54
C GLN A 202 47.55 8.38 -34.77
N THR A 203 46.71 9.14 -35.47
CA THR A 203 47.14 9.95 -36.61
C THR A 203 48.09 11.06 -36.21
N ALA A 204 47.82 11.76 -35.09
CA ALA A 204 48.73 12.77 -34.55
C ALA A 204 50.09 12.15 -34.16
N TYR A 205 50.07 10.99 -33.49
CA TYR A 205 51.30 10.27 -33.13
C TYR A 205 52.10 9.82 -34.36
N ARG A 206 51.44 9.27 -35.39
CA ARG A 206 52.09 8.88 -36.65
C ARG A 206 52.73 10.10 -37.34
N ARG A 207 52.05 11.25 -37.36
CA ARG A 207 52.61 12.51 -37.89
C ARG A 207 53.83 12.97 -37.09
N LEU A 208 53.75 12.95 -35.77
CA LEU A 208 54.87 13.31 -34.89
C LEU A 208 56.07 12.39 -35.14
N ARG A 209 55.85 11.08 -35.22
CA ARG A 209 56.90 10.10 -35.50
C ARG A 209 57.55 10.37 -36.86
N ALA A 210 56.75 10.55 -37.92
CA ALA A 210 57.25 10.87 -39.26
C ALA A 210 58.03 12.19 -39.29
N SER A 211 57.60 13.20 -38.53
CA SER A 211 58.31 14.47 -38.41
C SER A 211 59.67 14.31 -37.72
N ARG A 212 59.74 13.55 -36.61
CA ARG A 212 61.01 13.24 -35.92
C ARG A 212 61.96 12.45 -36.82
N GLU A 213 61.45 11.46 -37.54
CA GLU A 213 62.21 10.66 -38.51
C GLU A 213 62.78 11.55 -39.63
N ALA A 214 61.95 12.43 -40.20
CA ALA A 214 62.37 13.37 -41.23
C ALA A 214 63.43 14.35 -40.72
N GLN A 215 63.32 14.81 -39.47
CA GLN A 215 64.31 15.69 -38.85
C GLN A 215 65.65 14.97 -38.63
N ARG A 216 65.63 13.72 -38.13
CA ARG A 216 66.84 12.87 -38.06
C ARG A 216 67.50 12.70 -39.42
N LEU A 217 66.72 12.39 -40.46
CA LEU A 217 67.24 12.22 -41.81
C LEU A 217 67.83 13.53 -42.38
N ARG A 218 67.25 14.69 -42.05
CA ARG A 218 67.82 16.00 -42.43
C ARG A 218 69.17 16.23 -41.76
N GLU A 219 69.26 15.94 -40.46
CA GLU A 219 70.52 16.07 -39.70
C GLU A 219 71.61 15.15 -40.27
N LEU A 220 71.26 13.89 -40.56
CA LEU A 220 72.22 12.94 -41.15
C LEU A 220 72.73 13.44 -42.52
N ARG A 221 71.83 13.94 -43.38
CA ARG A 221 72.21 14.54 -44.68
C ARG A 221 73.10 15.77 -44.50
N TYR A 222 72.82 16.60 -43.50
CA TYR A 222 73.64 17.78 -43.20
C TYR A 222 75.05 17.37 -42.77
N GLN A 223 75.17 16.38 -41.87
CA GLN A 223 76.46 15.82 -41.48
C GLN A 223 77.24 15.24 -42.66
N ASP A 224 76.57 14.51 -43.55
CA ASP A 224 77.20 13.99 -44.77
C ASP A 224 77.64 15.11 -45.71
N GLN A 225 76.85 16.18 -45.87
CA GLN A 225 77.25 17.36 -46.64
C GLN A 225 78.51 18.03 -46.04
N VAL A 226 78.56 18.18 -44.71
CA VAL A 226 79.73 18.74 -44.02
C VAL A 226 80.96 17.85 -44.21
N LYS A 227 80.81 16.52 -44.09
CA LYS A 227 81.90 15.56 -44.37
C LYS A 227 82.38 15.65 -45.82
N GLN A 228 81.47 15.70 -46.79
CA GLN A 228 81.81 15.85 -48.20
C GLN A 228 82.52 17.18 -48.48
N ALA A 229 82.05 18.28 -47.89
CA ALA A 229 82.72 19.57 -47.97
C ALA A 229 84.15 19.51 -47.40
N ALA A 230 84.35 18.87 -46.25
CA ALA A 230 85.68 18.66 -45.66
C ALA A 230 86.60 17.84 -46.59
N ILE A 231 86.11 16.74 -47.18
CA ILE A 231 86.86 15.93 -48.16
C ILE A 231 87.24 16.79 -49.38
N MET A 232 86.31 17.58 -49.92
CA MET A 232 86.57 18.46 -51.06
C MET A 232 87.65 19.51 -50.73
N ILE A 233 87.56 20.17 -49.58
CA ILE A 233 88.52 21.17 -49.12
C ILE A 233 89.90 20.52 -48.93
N GLN A 234 89.97 19.38 -48.25
CA GLN A 234 91.21 18.62 -48.08
C GLN A 234 91.81 18.19 -49.42
N GLY A 235 90.99 17.70 -50.35
CA GLY A 235 91.41 17.32 -51.70
C GLY A 235 91.89 18.51 -52.54
N ALA A 236 91.28 19.68 -52.41
CA ALA A 236 91.71 20.91 -53.06
C ALA A 236 93.07 21.39 -52.50
N TRP A 237 93.25 21.33 -51.17
CA TRP A 237 94.51 21.68 -50.50
C TRP A 237 95.66 20.75 -50.91
N ARG A 238 95.42 19.43 -50.93
CA ARG A 238 96.41 18.44 -51.41
C ARG A 238 96.81 18.71 -52.86
N ARG A 239 95.86 19.02 -53.74
CA ARG A 239 96.12 19.39 -55.14
C ARG A 239 96.93 20.69 -55.26
N LYS A 240 96.64 21.72 -54.46
CA LYS A 240 97.45 22.94 -54.39
C LYS A 240 98.89 22.64 -53.97
N LYS A 241 99.08 21.82 -52.91
CA LYS A 241 100.42 21.45 -52.43
C LYS A 241 101.21 20.64 -53.45
N LEU A 242 100.56 19.75 -54.20
CA LEU A 242 101.17 19.02 -55.30
C LEU A 242 101.62 19.97 -56.42
N ARG A 243 100.77 20.93 -56.81
CA ARG A 243 101.12 21.96 -57.81
C ARG A 243 102.35 22.76 -57.39
N GLU A 244 102.43 23.21 -56.14
CA GLU A 244 103.62 23.91 -55.60
C GLU A 244 104.89 23.04 -55.70
N ARG A 245 104.81 21.75 -55.36
CA ARG A 245 105.95 20.81 -55.48
C ARG A 245 106.37 20.59 -56.93
N LEU A 246 105.40 20.40 -57.84
CA LEU A 246 105.66 20.20 -59.26
C LEU A 246 106.26 21.46 -59.90
N LEU A 247 105.75 22.64 -59.55
CA LEU A 247 106.31 23.93 -59.97
C LEU A 247 107.77 24.06 -59.51
N GLY A 248 108.06 23.72 -58.26
CA GLY A 248 109.43 23.72 -57.73
C GLY A 248 110.37 22.69 -58.37
N ARG A 249 109.84 21.58 -58.91
CA ARG A 249 110.64 20.63 -59.72
C ARG A 249 110.86 21.15 -61.14
N HIS A 250 109.83 21.76 -61.75
CA HIS A 250 109.91 22.31 -63.10
C HIS A 250 110.93 23.46 -63.16
N LEU A 251 110.90 24.39 -62.20
CA LEU A 251 111.88 25.47 -62.07
C LEU A 251 113.32 24.94 -61.94
N ARG A 252 113.52 23.82 -61.22
CA ARG A 252 114.83 23.16 -61.12
C ARG A 252 115.30 22.54 -62.44
N ARG A 253 114.38 21.95 -63.23
CA ARG A 253 114.72 21.44 -64.57
C ARG A 253 115.12 22.56 -65.51
N LEU A 254 114.35 23.65 -65.57
CA LEU A 254 114.67 24.82 -66.39
C LEU A 254 116.05 25.39 -66.03
N ALA A 255 116.38 25.49 -64.74
CA ALA A 255 117.70 25.93 -64.31
C ALA A 255 118.84 24.98 -64.70
N HIS A 256 118.57 23.67 -64.84
CA HIS A 256 119.53 22.68 -65.31
C HIS A 256 119.69 22.71 -66.84
N GLU A 257 118.59 22.84 -67.57
CA GLU A 257 118.59 22.99 -69.03
C GLU A 257 119.31 24.27 -69.48
N ASP A 258 119.11 25.40 -68.79
CA ASP A 258 119.84 26.64 -69.05
C ASP A 258 121.37 26.49 -68.84
N LYS A 259 121.79 25.72 -67.82
CA LYS A 259 123.22 25.37 -67.64
C LYS A 259 123.77 24.53 -68.79
N LEU A 260 123.00 23.53 -69.25
CA LEU A 260 123.40 22.67 -70.37
C LEU A 260 123.43 23.46 -71.70
N GLN A 261 122.48 24.37 -71.92
CA GLN A 261 122.47 25.22 -73.12
C GLN A 261 123.65 26.18 -73.14
N ARG A 262 124.01 26.80 -72.01
CA ARG A 262 125.21 27.64 -71.90
C ARG A 262 126.51 26.86 -72.19
N ALA A 263 126.60 25.59 -71.78
CA ALA A 263 127.71 24.70 -72.11
C ALA A 263 127.73 24.26 -73.59
N ALA A 264 126.56 23.96 -74.17
CA ALA A 264 126.44 23.54 -75.56
C ALA A 264 126.75 24.67 -76.57
N VAL A 265 126.40 25.93 -76.24
CA VAL A 265 126.72 27.10 -77.08
C VAL A 265 128.22 27.38 -77.16
N GLN A 266 128.98 27.05 -76.11
CA GLN A 266 130.45 27.17 -76.12
C GLN A 266 131.12 26.10 -77.01
N ILE A 267 130.59 24.87 -77.04
CA ILE A 267 131.15 23.74 -77.82
C ILE A 267 130.77 23.83 -79.30
N GLN A 268 129.57 24.34 -79.62
CA GLN A 268 129.05 24.35 -81.00
C GLN A 268 129.64 25.45 -81.89
N ARG A 269 130.39 26.41 -81.33
CA ARG A 269 131.11 27.43 -82.13
C ARG A 269 132.32 26.86 -82.88
N HIS A 270 132.92 25.76 -82.39
CA HIS A 270 134.16 25.20 -82.95
C HIS A 270 133.92 24.10 -84.00
N TRP A 271 132.76 23.45 -83.98
CA TRP A 271 132.51 22.24 -84.77
C TRP A 271 131.76 22.45 -86.10
N ARG A 272 131.32 23.68 -86.40
CA ARG A 272 130.57 24.01 -87.63
C ARG A 272 131.42 24.20 -88.89
N GLY A 273 132.75 24.08 -88.81
CA GLY A 273 133.63 24.18 -89.97
C GLY A 273 133.96 22.86 -90.69
N ARG A 274 133.90 21.70 -90.00
CA ARG A 274 134.64 20.49 -90.46
C ARG A 274 133.81 19.30 -90.93
N LYS A 275 132.52 19.16 -90.54
CA LYS A 275 131.65 18.05 -91.01
C LYS A 275 130.75 18.44 -92.18
N ALA A 276 131.29 19.27 -93.06
CA ALA A 276 130.93 19.25 -94.47
C ALA A 276 131.40 17.91 -95.09
N ARG A 277 130.79 17.53 -96.20
CA ARG A 277 131.34 16.64 -97.24
C ARG A 277 131.28 15.11 -97.07
N ILE A 278 131.19 14.50 -95.88
CA ILE A 278 131.27 13.01 -95.76
C ILE A 278 129.92 12.25 -95.77
N ARG A 279 128.76 12.88 -95.50
CA ARG A 279 127.52 12.11 -95.20
C ARG A 279 126.67 11.64 -96.38
N SER A 280 126.88 12.15 -97.61
CA SER A 280 125.99 11.77 -98.73
C SER A 280 126.38 10.48 -99.46
N GLN A 281 127.56 9.90 -99.20
CA GLN A 281 128.04 8.67 -99.87
C GLN A 281 127.29 7.37 -99.45
N LEU A 282 126.29 7.41 -98.57
CA LEU A 282 125.53 6.22 -98.12
C LEU A 282 124.11 6.09 -98.70
N LEU A 283 123.64 7.05 -99.51
CA LEU A 283 122.25 7.09 -100.02
C LEU A 283 121.91 6.05 -101.11
N PHE A 284 122.89 5.29 -101.61
CA PHE A 284 122.66 4.34 -102.71
C PHE A 284 122.06 2.98 -102.26
N ALA A 285 122.10 2.66 -100.97
CA ALA A 285 121.58 1.39 -100.45
C ALA A 285 120.03 1.36 -100.29
N GLU A 286 119.35 2.50 -100.21
CA GLU A 286 117.91 2.57 -99.86
C GLU A 286 116.99 2.29 -101.06
N LYS A 287 117.51 2.41 -102.29
CA LYS A 287 116.69 2.42 -103.51
C LYS A 287 116.07 1.07 -103.88
N LEU A 288 116.59 -0.06 -103.39
CA LEU A 288 116.15 -1.42 -103.78
C LEU A 288 114.84 -1.91 -103.10
N LEU A 289 114.32 -1.23 -102.07
CA LEU A 289 113.12 -1.65 -101.32
C LEU A 289 111.81 -1.01 -101.81
N ARG A 290 111.86 0.21 -102.36
CA ARG A 290 110.65 1.01 -102.64
C ARG A 290 109.84 0.56 -103.86
N ASP A 291 110.41 -0.24 -104.75
CA ASP A 291 109.73 -0.65 -105.99
C ASP A 291 108.70 -1.80 -105.82
N ARG A 292 108.62 -2.45 -104.64
CA ARG A 292 107.64 -3.54 -104.39
C ARG A 292 106.29 -3.10 -103.80
N GLU A 293 106.20 -1.93 -103.14
CA GLU A 293 105.00 -1.52 -102.39
C GLU A 293 103.95 -0.77 -103.23
N ALA A 294 104.32 -0.24 -104.40
CA ALA A 294 103.43 0.60 -105.20
C ALA A 294 102.33 -0.16 -105.96
N PHE A 295 102.43 -1.48 -106.13
CA PHE A 295 101.52 -2.26 -107.00
C PHE A 295 100.24 -2.78 -106.31
N GLU A 296 100.23 -2.96 -104.99
CA GLU A 296 99.08 -3.55 -104.27
C GLU A 296 97.93 -2.57 -103.96
N SER A 297 98.21 -1.26 -103.98
CA SER A 297 97.28 -0.22 -103.49
C SER A 297 96.14 0.12 -104.47
N ALA A 298 96.35 -0.06 -105.77
CA ALA A 298 95.40 0.42 -106.80
C ALA A 298 94.11 -0.43 -106.93
N ARG A 299 94.08 -1.69 -106.46
CA ARG A 299 92.98 -2.64 -106.74
C ARG A 299 91.73 -2.51 -105.83
N LYS A 300 91.84 -1.88 -104.64
CA LYS A 300 90.76 -1.86 -103.64
C LYS A 300 89.68 -0.79 -103.86
N MET A 301 89.97 0.31 -104.56
CA MET A 301 89.04 1.45 -104.65
C MET A 301 87.83 1.23 -105.58
N GLN A 302 87.92 0.36 -106.58
CA GLN A 302 86.89 0.29 -107.62
C GLN A 302 85.58 -0.42 -107.21
N ASN A 303 85.56 -1.25 -106.15
CA ASN A 303 84.37 -2.05 -105.78
C ASN A 303 83.30 -1.31 -104.94
N LEU A 304 83.65 -0.25 -104.21
CA LEU A 304 82.74 0.40 -103.24
C LEU A 304 81.65 1.28 -103.86
N PHE A 305 81.88 1.83 -105.05
CA PHE A 305 81.00 2.87 -105.61
C PHE A 305 79.68 2.30 -106.15
N ARG A 306 79.71 1.11 -106.74
CA ARG A 306 78.53 0.51 -107.41
C ARG A 306 77.42 0.11 -106.42
N ALA A 307 77.74 -0.23 -105.17
CA ALA A 307 76.76 -0.74 -104.20
C ALA A 307 75.90 0.34 -103.50
N ARG A 308 76.25 1.63 -103.61
CA ARG A 308 75.52 2.73 -102.94
C ARG A 308 74.33 3.25 -103.74
N ALA A 309 74.42 3.32 -105.06
CA ALA A 309 73.38 3.89 -105.90
C ALA A 309 72.04 3.13 -105.80
N ALA A 310 72.06 1.79 -105.82
CA ALA A 310 70.86 0.96 -105.81
C ALA A 310 69.98 1.09 -104.54
N ARG A 311 70.56 1.45 -103.39
CA ARG A 311 69.81 1.51 -102.11
C ARG A 311 68.95 2.77 -101.98
N HIS A 312 69.32 3.85 -102.66
CA HIS A 312 68.67 5.14 -102.48
C HIS A 312 67.28 5.20 -103.13
N GLU A 313 67.10 4.50 -104.25
CA GLU A 313 65.85 4.52 -105.01
C GLU A 313 64.73 3.70 -104.34
N ALA A 314 65.09 2.56 -103.73
CA ALA A 314 64.14 1.70 -103.02
C ALA A 314 63.49 2.38 -101.79
N ASN A 315 64.18 3.32 -101.15
CA ASN A 315 63.66 4.00 -99.96
C ASN A 315 62.56 5.01 -100.28
N ARG A 316 62.63 5.72 -101.41
CA ARG A 316 61.63 6.74 -101.77
C ARG A 316 60.21 6.16 -101.92
N LYS A 317 60.07 5.05 -102.66
CA LYS A 317 58.74 4.43 -102.91
C LYS A 317 58.06 3.92 -101.64
N ARG A 318 58.83 3.50 -100.63
CA ARG A 318 58.28 3.05 -99.34
C ARG A 318 57.66 4.18 -98.54
N GLU A 319 58.12 5.41 -98.73
CA GLU A 319 57.72 6.56 -97.91
C GLU A 319 56.36 7.14 -98.34
N GLU A 320 56.06 7.11 -99.63
CA GLU A 320 54.80 7.57 -100.21
C GLU A 320 53.60 6.72 -99.75
N LEU A 321 53.70 5.40 -99.84
CA LEU A 321 52.66 4.47 -99.36
C LEU A 321 52.33 4.64 -97.88
N LYS A 322 53.37 4.94 -97.06
CA LYS A 322 53.22 5.14 -95.61
C LYS A 322 52.43 6.40 -95.28
N ASN A 323 52.47 7.42 -96.14
CA ASN A 323 51.77 8.68 -95.93
C ASN A 323 50.28 8.59 -96.27
N GLU A 324 49.89 7.79 -97.26
CA GLU A 324 48.48 7.54 -97.57
C GLU A 324 47.76 6.76 -96.48
N GLN A 325 48.41 5.72 -95.92
CA GLN A 325 47.85 4.95 -94.79
C GLN A 325 47.54 5.84 -93.59
N LYS A 326 48.45 6.75 -93.22
CA LYS A 326 48.25 7.71 -92.12
C LYS A 326 47.02 8.61 -92.32
N ARG A 327 46.70 8.99 -93.56
CA ARG A 327 45.53 9.84 -93.84
C ARG A 327 44.22 9.08 -93.59
N ARG A 328 44.14 7.82 -94.03
CA ARG A 328 42.96 6.96 -93.80
C ARG A 328 42.74 6.69 -92.30
N GLU A 329 43.81 6.43 -91.56
CA GLU A 329 43.74 6.21 -90.10
C GLU A 329 43.21 7.45 -89.34
N ARG A 330 43.63 8.65 -89.74
CA ARG A 330 43.14 9.90 -89.12
C ARG A 330 41.64 10.12 -89.35
N ALA A 331 41.15 9.86 -90.55
CA ALA A 331 39.72 9.97 -90.87
C ALA A 331 38.87 8.93 -90.11
N ALA A 332 39.38 7.71 -89.96
CA ALA A 332 38.72 6.69 -89.14
C ALA A 332 38.65 7.09 -87.66
N ALA A 333 39.72 7.68 -87.11
CA ALA A 333 39.77 8.11 -85.72
C ALA A 333 38.76 9.24 -85.40
N THR A 334 38.57 10.21 -86.30
CA THR A 334 37.61 11.30 -86.10
C THR A 334 36.16 10.80 -86.10
N LEU A 335 35.81 9.89 -87.00
CA LEU A 335 34.48 9.28 -87.07
C LEU A 335 34.17 8.46 -85.82
N GLN A 336 35.13 7.63 -85.38
CA GLN A 336 35.01 6.85 -84.15
C GLN A 336 34.83 7.74 -82.91
N ALA A 337 35.52 8.87 -82.83
CA ALA A 337 35.38 9.82 -81.73
C ALA A 337 33.96 10.43 -81.67
N GLN A 338 33.37 10.79 -82.81
CA GLN A 338 32.01 11.35 -82.84
C GLN A 338 30.95 10.32 -82.43
N ILE A 339 31.07 9.06 -82.87
CA ILE A 339 30.14 7.99 -82.50
C ILE A 339 30.19 7.73 -80.99
N ARG A 340 31.40 7.66 -80.41
CA ARG A 340 31.59 7.50 -78.96
C ARG A 340 30.94 8.65 -78.18
N ARG A 341 31.12 9.89 -78.64
CA ARG A 341 30.49 11.08 -78.01
C ARG A 341 28.96 11.01 -78.04
N ARG A 342 28.35 10.67 -79.18
CA ARG A 342 26.88 10.56 -79.31
C ARG A 342 26.32 9.46 -78.42
N ARG A 343 26.99 8.30 -78.36
CA ARG A 343 26.60 7.19 -77.47
C ARG A 343 26.66 7.62 -76.00
N GLY A 344 27.77 8.24 -75.59
CA GLY A 344 27.93 8.73 -74.21
C GLY A 344 26.87 9.76 -73.81
N LEU A 345 26.48 10.67 -74.71
CA LEU A 345 25.40 11.64 -74.43
C LEU A 345 24.02 10.97 -74.28
N LYS A 346 23.73 9.94 -75.07
CA LYS A 346 22.47 9.19 -74.99
C LYS A 346 22.37 8.42 -73.66
N GLU A 347 23.46 7.76 -73.26
CA GLU A 347 23.57 7.06 -71.97
C GLU A 347 23.44 8.03 -70.80
N LEU A 348 24.10 9.20 -70.86
CA LEU A 348 23.99 10.24 -69.83
C LEU A 348 22.56 10.79 -69.69
N LYS A 349 21.85 11.00 -70.80
CA LYS A 349 20.45 11.45 -70.79
C LYS A 349 19.52 10.38 -70.18
N ALA A 350 19.71 9.12 -70.53
CA ALA A 350 18.96 8.00 -69.94
C ALA A 350 19.21 7.90 -68.42
N MET A 351 20.47 8.01 -68.00
CA MET A 351 20.85 8.00 -66.58
C MET A 351 20.22 9.17 -65.81
N ARG A 352 20.23 10.39 -66.37
CA ARG A 352 19.57 11.55 -65.76
C ARG A 352 18.07 11.37 -65.62
N SER A 353 17.40 10.85 -66.66
CA SER A 353 15.97 10.53 -66.61
C SER A 353 15.64 9.49 -65.54
N TYR A 354 16.47 8.46 -65.39
CA TYR A 354 16.32 7.46 -64.34
C TYR A 354 16.51 8.08 -62.94
N VAL A 355 17.52 8.93 -62.76
CA VAL A 355 17.75 9.60 -61.47
C VAL A 355 16.57 10.52 -61.10
N THR A 356 15.97 11.22 -62.06
CA THR A 356 14.79 12.07 -61.78
C THR A 356 13.56 11.25 -61.41
N THR A 357 13.30 10.09 -62.05
CA THR A 357 12.18 9.21 -61.66
C THR A 357 12.39 8.62 -60.27
N VAL A 358 13.61 8.18 -59.94
CA VAL A 358 13.94 7.69 -58.59
C VAL A 358 13.79 8.80 -57.54
N ASN A 359 14.29 10.01 -57.81
CA ASN A 359 14.18 11.14 -56.89
C ASN A 359 12.73 11.59 -56.67
N THR A 360 11.91 11.60 -57.73
CA THR A 360 10.48 11.94 -57.60
C THR A 360 9.71 10.89 -56.82
N ALA A 361 9.99 9.60 -57.03
CA ALA A 361 9.44 8.50 -56.23
C ALA A 361 9.86 8.60 -54.76
N ALA A 362 11.15 8.82 -54.50
CA ALA A 362 11.67 9.04 -53.15
C ALA A 362 11.01 10.25 -52.46
N GLY A 363 10.81 11.35 -53.19
CA GLY A 363 10.11 12.54 -52.70
C GLY A 363 8.64 12.29 -52.34
N ARG A 364 7.93 11.40 -53.07
CA ARG A 364 6.55 10.99 -52.72
C ARG A 364 6.53 10.17 -51.43
N ILE A 365 7.42 9.18 -51.30
CA ILE A 365 7.54 8.33 -50.11
C ILE A 365 7.89 9.19 -48.88
N GLN A 366 8.85 10.11 -49.01
CA GLN A 366 9.24 11.02 -47.94
C GLN A 366 8.09 11.94 -47.51
N ARG A 367 7.32 12.50 -48.45
CA ARG A 367 6.15 13.33 -48.14
C ARG A 367 5.08 12.55 -47.37
N TRP A 368 4.76 11.34 -47.84
CA TRP A 368 3.82 10.45 -47.17
C TRP A 368 4.28 10.11 -45.74
N TRP A 369 5.55 9.73 -45.58
CA TRP A 369 6.11 9.39 -44.27
C TRP A 369 6.10 10.59 -43.31
N ARG A 370 6.48 11.79 -43.78
CA ARG A 370 6.43 13.02 -42.99
C ARG A 370 5.00 13.38 -42.58
N SER A 371 4.01 13.16 -43.45
CA SER A 371 2.60 13.36 -43.12
C SER A 371 2.13 12.38 -42.05
N LYS A 372 2.41 11.08 -42.22
CA LYS A 372 2.08 10.03 -41.25
C LYS A 372 2.76 10.28 -39.89
N LYS A 373 4.02 10.71 -39.88
CA LYS A 373 4.75 11.07 -38.66
C LYS A 373 4.07 12.24 -37.92
N ARG A 374 3.67 13.30 -38.63
CA ARG A 374 2.94 14.44 -38.04
C ARG A 374 1.58 14.01 -37.48
N PHE A 375 0.83 13.20 -38.21
CA PHE A 375 -0.44 12.66 -37.75
C PHE A 375 -0.29 11.88 -36.44
N LEU A 376 0.66 10.95 -36.38
CA LEU A 376 0.94 10.17 -35.17
C LEU A 376 1.40 11.06 -34.00
N ALA A 377 2.23 12.08 -34.27
CA ALA A 377 2.65 13.04 -33.25
C ALA A 377 1.46 13.83 -32.69
N ASN A 378 0.55 14.30 -33.55
CA ASN A 378 -0.67 14.99 -33.12
C ASN A 378 -1.58 14.06 -32.30
N GLN A 379 -1.71 12.79 -32.68
CA GLN A 379 -2.49 11.83 -31.92
C GLN A 379 -1.90 11.59 -30.51
N ILE A 380 -0.56 11.50 -30.40
CA ILE A 380 0.13 11.40 -29.11
C ILE A 380 -0.09 12.67 -28.27
N LEU A 381 -0.02 13.86 -28.89
CA LEU A 381 -0.30 15.12 -28.20
C LEU A 381 -1.73 15.18 -27.65
N LEU A 382 -2.72 14.74 -28.43
CA LEU A 382 -4.12 14.67 -27.98
C LEU A 382 -4.29 13.70 -26.80
N LEU A 383 -3.67 12.53 -26.86
CA LEU A 383 -3.68 11.57 -25.75
C LEU A 383 -3.01 12.15 -24.49
N ALA A 384 -1.89 12.85 -24.66
CA ALA A 384 -1.19 13.52 -23.55
C ALA A 384 -2.04 14.65 -22.94
N GLN A 385 -2.72 15.45 -23.76
CA GLN A 385 -3.65 16.49 -23.29
C GLN A 385 -4.83 15.89 -22.53
N ARG A 386 -5.44 14.82 -23.05
CA ARG A 386 -6.51 14.09 -22.36
C ARG A 386 -6.03 13.58 -21.00
N LYS A 387 -4.84 12.99 -20.94
CA LYS A 387 -4.26 12.50 -19.70
C LYS A 387 -3.95 13.63 -18.70
N ARG A 388 -3.48 14.78 -19.18
CA ARG A 388 -3.32 15.98 -18.33
C ARG A 388 -4.65 16.41 -17.72
N ARG A 389 -5.72 16.52 -18.52
CA ARG A 389 -7.06 16.86 -18.02
C ARG A 389 -7.58 15.87 -16.97
N GLU A 390 -7.40 14.57 -17.21
CA GLU A 390 -7.74 13.52 -16.24
C GLU A 390 -6.95 13.68 -14.93
N ASN A 391 -5.65 13.93 -15.02
CA ASN A 391 -4.80 14.14 -13.86
C ASN A 391 -5.18 15.42 -13.10
N ASP A 392 -5.42 16.53 -13.81
CA ASP A 392 -5.85 17.80 -13.20
C ASP A 392 -7.19 17.64 -12.47
N ALA A 393 -8.14 16.91 -13.06
CA ALA A 393 -9.39 16.56 -12.41
C ALA A 393 -9.17 15.70 -11.16
N ALA A 394 -8.28 14.71 -11.21
CA ALA A 394 -7.94 13.89 -10.06
C ALA A 394 -7.28 14.71 -8.94
N VAL A 395 -6.37 15.64 -9.26
CA VAL A 395 -5.75 16.54 -8.26
C VAL A 395 -6.81 17.43 -7.61
N LYS A 396 -7.75 17.97 -8.39
CA LYS A 396 -8.87 18.77 -7.85
C LYS A 396 -9.73 17.96 -6.87
N LEU A 397 -10.07 16.71 -7.22
CA LEU A 397 -10.81 15.81 -6.35
C LEU A 397 -10.04 15.47 -5.08
N GLN A 398 -8.74 15.16 -5.19
CA GLN A 398 -7.88 14.89 -4.04
C GLN A 398 -7.77 16.10 -3.11
N ALA A 399 -7.62 17.31 -3.67
CA ALA A 399 -7.58 18.54 -2.88
C ALA A 399 -8.91 18.80 -2.17
N ALA A 400 -10.04 18.59 -2.84
CA ALA A 400 -11.38 18.71 -2.23
C ALA A 400 -11.56 17.70 -1.07
N TRP A 401 -11.14 16.45 -1.28
CA TRP A 401 -11.19 15.43 -0.24
C TRP A 401 -10.29 15.76 0.95
N LYS A 402 -9.03 16.17 0.72
CA LYS A 402 -8.11 16.60 1.79
C LYS A 402 -8.69 17.77 2.60
N ARG A 403 -9.28 18.77 1.94
CA ARG A 403 -9.98 19.88 2.64
C ARG A 403 -11.14 19.38 3.48
N ARG A 404 -11.97 18.47 2.95
CA ARG A 404 -13.10 17.88 3.69
C ARG A 404 -12.61 17.09 4.90
N LYS A 405 -11.57 16.26 4.73
CA LYS A 405 -10.95 15.51 5.80
C LYS A 405 -10.42 16.44 6.90
N GLY A 406 -9.65 17.47 6.53
CA GLY A 406 -9.13 18.46 7.48
C GLY A 406 -10.24 19.21 8.23
N ARG A 407 -11.35 19.57 7.56
CA ARG A 407 -12.52 20.16 8.23
C ARG A 407 -13.15 19.20 9.25
N MET A 408 -13.24 17.91 8.94
CA MET A 408 -13.73 16.89 9.86
C MET A 408 -12.79 16.72 11.06
N GLU A 409 -11.47 16.67 10.83
CA GLU A 409 -10.46 16.59 11.89
C GLU A 409 -10.56 17.79 12.85
N VAL A 410 -10.70 19.02 12.33
CA VAL A 410 -10.89 20.22 13.17
C VAL A 410 -12.20 20.17 13.96
N LYS A 411 -13.30 19.69 13.38
CA LYS A 411 -14.57 19.50 14.11
C LYS A 411 -14.42 18.49 15.25
N LEU A 412 -13.74 17.36 14.99
CA LEU A 412 -13.49 16.36 16.02
C LEU A 412 -12.60 16.90 17.15
N LEU A 413 -11.56 17.67 16.82
CA LEU A 413 -10.73 18.33 17.82
C LEU A 413 -11.51 19.34 18.65
N ARG A 414 -12.44 20.08 18.04
CA ARG A 414 -13.31 21.01 18.76
C ARG A 414 -14.24 20.28 19.73
N LEU A 415 -14.90 19.22 19.26
CA LEU A 415 -15.74 18.36 20.11
C LEU A 415 -14.94 17.76 21.28
N ALA A 416 -13.70 17.30 21.02
CA ALA A 416 -12.84 16.78 22.08
C ALA A 416 -12.49 17.85 23.13
N ARG A 417 -12.21 19.10 22.69
CA ARG A 417 -11.98 20.22 23.62
C ARG A 417 -13.23 20.58 24.41
N GLU A 418 -14.40 20.61 23.79
CA GLU A 418 -15.68 20.86 24.46
C GLU A 418 -15.96 19.78 25.51
N MET A 419 -15.76 18.50 25.18
CA MET A 419 -15.86 17.39 26.14
C MET A 419 -14.88 17.54 27.31
N GLN A 420 -13.64 17.95 27.04
CA GLN A 420 -12.64 18.18 28.10
C GLN A 420 -13.03 19.37 28.98
N GLN A 421 -13.56 20.45 28.41
CA GLN A 421 -14.10 21.58 29.18
C GLN A 421 -15.26 21.15 30.06
N GLN A 422 -16.21 20.37 29.55
CA GLN A 422 -17.31 19.83 30.37
C GLN A 422 -16.80 18.98 31.53
N GLN A 423 -15.75 18.17 31.33
CA GLN A 423 -15.14 17.41 32.41
C GLN A 423 -14.49 18.31 33.47
N LEU A 424 -13.82 19.39 33.05
CA LEU A 424 -13.23 20.38 33.95
C LEU A 424 -14.31 21.15 34.72
N GLU A 425 -15.39 21.57 34.07
CA GLU A 425 -16.53 22.23 34.70
C GLU A 425 -17.21 21.31 35.72
N ALA A 426 -17.45 20.05 35.37
CA ALA A 426 -17.99 19.05 36.30
C ALA A 426 -17.04 18.76 37.48
N ALA A 427 -15.73 18.77 37.26
CA ALA A 427 -14.74 18.69 38.34
C ALA A 427 -14.76 19.93 39.24
N ALA A 428 -14.81 21.13 38.66
CA ALA A 428 -14.91 22.38 39.39
C ALA A 428 -16.19 22.45 40.23
N LEU A 429 -17.33 22.05 39.67
CA LEU A 429 -18.60 21.94 40.40
C LEU A 429 -18.50 20.96 41.57
N ARG A 430 -17.86 19.80 41.40
CA ARG A 430 -17.63 18.86 42.51
C ARG A 430 -16.77 19.47 43.62
N VAL A 431 -15.70 20.19 43.26
CA VAL A 431 -14.85 20.89 44.23
C VAL A 431 -15.65 21.99 44.95
N GLN A 432 -16.45 22.78 44.22
CA GLN A 432 -17.32 23.81 44.78
C GLN A 432 -18.38 23.21 45.72
N LEU A 433 -19.02 22.09 45.36
CA LEU A 433 -19.98 21.39 46.20
C LEU A 433 -19.33 20.87 47.49
N ASN A 434 -18.14 20.26 47.38
CA ASN A 434 -17.38 19.80 48.54
C ASN A 434 -16.97 20.95 49.45
N TRP A 435 -16.50 22.07 48.87
CA TRP A 435 -16.15 23.27 49.62
C TRP A 435 -17.38 23.88 50.29
N ARG A 436 -18.50 24.05 49.58
CA ARG A 436 -19.77 24.56 50.13
C ARG A 436 -20.27 23.65 51.25
N GLY A 437 -20.21 22.33 51.08
CA GLY A 437 -20.56 21.37 52.10
C GLY A 437 -19.66 21.45 53.34
N ARG A 438 -18.34 21.55 53.15
CA ARG A 438 -17.38 21.74 54.26
C ARG A 438 -17.61 23.06 54.97
N HIS A 439 -17.80 24.15 54.22
CA HIS A 439 -18.04 25.47 54.78
C HIS A 439 -19.37 25.52 55.55
N GLY A 440 -20.42 24.86 55.04
CA GLY A 440 -21.69 24.70 55.74
C GLY A 440 -21.51 23.95 57.06
N ARG A 441 -20.74 22.85 57.07
CA ARG A 441 -20.41 22.12 58.31
C ARG A 441 -19.61 22.96 59.30
N LEU A 442 -18.63 23.73 58.82
CA LEU A 442 -17.85 24.63 59.69
C LEU A 442 -18.74 25.72 60.32
N LYS A 443 -19.61 26.38 59.53
CA LYS A 443 -20.58 27.34 60.07
C LYS A 443 -21.54 26.71 61.07
N ALA A 444 -22.02 25.50 60.80
CA ALA A 444 -22.88 24.77 61.74
C ALA A 444 -22.13 24.41 63.04
N GLN A 445 -20.84 24.08 62.94
CA GLN A 445 -19.99 23.79 64.08
C GLN A 445 -19.64 25.04 64.88
N GLU A 446 -19.38 26.18 64.23
CA GLU A 446 -19.24 27.48 64.88
C GLU A 446 -20.53 27.88 65.60
N ALA A 447 -21.70 27.74 64.95
CA ALA A 447 -22.98 28.01 65.58
C ALA A 447 -23.23 27.09 66.80
N LYS A 448 -22.87 25.80 66.69
CA LYS A 448 -22.92 24.85 67.81
C LYS A 448 -21.99 25.25 68.94
N ASN A 449 -20.75 25.63 68.64
CA ASN A 449 -19.76 26.06 69.63
C ASN A 449 -20.23 27.33 70.34
N SER A 450 -20.72 28.34 69.60
CA SER A 450 -21.30 29.55 70.18
C SER A 450 -22.52 29.27 71.04
N ALA A 451 -23.38 28.31 70.65
CA ALA A 451 -24.51 27.88 71.49
C ALA A 451 -24.03 27.17 72.76
N MET A 452 -23.00 26.34 72.65
CA MET A 452 -22.38 25.63 73.77
C MET A 452 -21.67 26.59 74.73
N GLU A 453 -21.00 27.62 74.24
CA GLU A 453 -20.43 28.69 75.06
C GLU A 453 -21.51 29.46 75.83
N LYS A 454 -22.64 29.78 75.18
CA LYS A 454 -23.78 30.40 75.86
C LYS A 454 -24.34 29.51 76.97
N LEU A 455 -24.48 28.20 76.70
CA LEU A 455 -24.89 27.22 77.72
C LEU A 455 -23.89 27.13 78.87
N LEU A 456 -22.59 27.12 78.59
CA LEU A 456 -21.53 27.11 79.60
C LEU A 456 -21.52 28.40 80.43
N GLN A 457 -21.75 29.56 79.81
CA GLN A 457 -21.91 30.83 80.54
C GLN A 457 -23.14 30.80 81.45
N GLN A 458 -24.27 30.28 80.97
CA GLN A 458 -25.48 30.10 81.81
C GLN A 458 -25.22 29.14 82.96
N LEU A 459 -24.57 28.00 82.71
CA LEU A 459 -24.17 27.05 83.75
C LEU A 459 -23.21 27.67 84.75
N LYS A 460 -22.27 28.52 84.31
CA LYS A 460 -21.37 29.25 85.20
C LYS A 460 -22.14 30.19 86.12
N VAL A 461 -23.06 30.99 85.57
CA VAL A 461 -23.94 31.87 86.37
C VAL A 461 -24.79 31.06 87.36
N GLN A 462 -25.34 29.92 86.93
CA GLN A 462 -26.08 29.02 87.82
C GLN A 462 -25.20 28.42 88.92
N ASN A 463 -24.00 27.96 88.59
CA ASN A 463 -23.05 27.41 89.56
C ASN A 463 -22.58 28.48 90.56
N ASP A 464 -22.34 29.71 90.11
CA ASP A 464 -21.99 30.84 90.97
C ASP A 464 -23.17 31.16 91.92
N ALA A 465 -24.41 31.13 91.43
CA ALA A 465 -25.61 31.28 92.26
C ALA A 465 -25.77 30.12 93.27
N VAL A 466 -25.55 28.87 92.86
CA VAL A 466 -25.57 27.70 93.74
C VAL A 466 -24.47 27.81 94.80
N ALA A 467 -23.26 28.23 94.43
CA ALA A 467 -22.15 28.42 95.35
C ALA A 467 -22.46 29.49 96.40
N LEU A 468 -23.10 30.60 96.01
CA LEU A 468 -23.58 31.63 96.93
C LEU A 468 -24.62 31.07 97.92
N VAL A 469 -25.61 30.33 97.42
CA VAL A 469 -26.64 29.68 98.26
C VAL A 469 -26.01 28.66 99.21
N GLN A 470 -25.09 27.83 98.72
CA GLN A 470 -24.37 26.83 99.53
C GLN A 470 -23.47 27.48 100.58
N ALA A 471 -22.76 28.57 100.26
CA ALA A 471 -21.95 29.33 101.21
C ALA A 471 -22.83 29.91 102.33
N HIS A 472 -23.98 30.48 101.98
CA HIS A 472 -24.95 30.98 102.94
C HIS A 472 -25.48 29.85 103.86
N PHE A 473 -25.86 28.70 103.28
CA PHE A 473 -26.35 27.54 104.02
C PHE A 473 -25.28 26.92 104.93
N ARG A 474 -24.05 26.72 104.44
CA ARG A 474 -22.91 26.22 105.24
C ARG A 474 -22.61 27.15 106.40
N GLY A 475 -22.62 28.47 106.17
CA GLY A 475 -22.51 29.47 107.22
C GLY A 475 -23.61 29.35 108.28
N ARG A 476 -24.87 29.17 107.86
CA ARG A 476 -26.00 28.95 108.78
C ARG A 476 -25.86 27.66 109.60
N LYS A 477 -25.55 26.54 108.95
CA LYS A 477 -25.39 25.23 109.62
C LYS A 477 -24.20 25.20 110.58
N GLY A 478 -23.11 25.90 110.25
CA GLY A 478 -21.97 26.08 111.15
C GLY A 478 -22.37 26.79 112.45
N ARG A 479 -23.21 27.83 112.34
CA ARG A 479 -23.75 28.56 113.51
C ARG A 479 -24.68 27.70 114.37
N GLU A 480 -25.42 26.74 113.80
CA GLU A 480 -26.27 25.80 114.55
C GLU A 480 -25.45 24.77 115.31
N LYS A 481 -24.50 24.10 114.65
CA LYS A 481 -23.61 23.11 115.30
C LYS A 481 -22.84 23.68 116.48
N TYR A 482 -22.40 24.94 116.37
CA TYR A 482 -21.74 25.64 117.47
C TYR A 482 -22.66 25.76 118.70
N ARG A 483 -23.96 26.02 118.52
CA ARG A 483 -24.93 26.07 119.63
C ARG A 483 -25.17 24.69 120.26
N GLU A 484 -25.27 23.63 119.46
CA GLU A 484 -25.48 22.27 119.96
C GLU A 484 -24.29 21.74 120.78
N ALA A 485 -23.06 21.98 120.32
CA ALA A 485 -21.85 21.57 121.03
C ALA A 485 -21.75 22.20 122.43
N GLN A 486 -22.25 23.43 122.60
CA GLN A 486 -22.31 24.10 123.89
C GLN A 486 -23.32 23.46 124.85
N LEU A 487 -24.43 22.92 124.33
CA LEU A 487 -25.44 22.23 125.14
C LEU A 487 -24.96 20.85 125.63
N LEU A 488 -24.28 20.09 124.76
CA LEU A 488 -23.75 18.76 125.08
C LEU A 488 -22.71 18.77 126.21
N LYS A 489 -21.85 19.80 126.27
CA LYS A 489 -20.89 19.97 127.37
C LYS A 489 -21.56 20.10 128.74
N LYS A 490 -22.77 20.65 128.81
CA LYS A 490 -23.49 20.90 130.08
C LYS A 490 -24.17 19.64 130.66
N LYS A 491 -24.36 18.55 129.90
CA LYS A 491 -25.17 17.36 130.28
C LYS A 491 -24.38 16.11 130.78
N ARG A 492 -23.12 16.21 131.20
CA ARG A 492 -22.28 15.04 131.59
C ARG A 492 -22.38 14.65 133.08
N TRP A 493 -22.34 13.33 133.34
CA TRP A 493 -22.29 12.71 134.68
C TRP A 493 -20.92 12.76 135.34
N LYS A 494 -20.89 12.95 136.66
CA LYS A 494 -19.69 13.06 137.49
C LYS A 494 -19.64 11.89 138.49
N GLU A 495 -18.45 11.31 138.68
CA GLU A 495 -18.17 10.14 139.52
C GLU A 495 -17.39 10.54 140.78
N ILE A 496 -17.82 10.07 141.95
CA ILE A 496 -17.15 10.26 143.26
C ILE A 496 -17.14 8.91 144.01
N VAL A 497 -16.06 8.58 144.69
CA VAL A 497 -15.91 7.29 145.42
C VAL A 497 -15.97 7.53 146.94
N ARG A 498 -16.81 6.78 147.67
CA ARG A 498 -16.89 6.89 149.14
C ARG A 498 -15.66 6.26 149.81
N PRO A 499 -15.06 6.92 150.81
CA PRO A 499 -13.81 6.47 151.41
C PRO A 499 -13.93 5.23 152.33
N GLU A 500 -15.11 4.93 152.89
CA GLU A 500 -15.24 3.90 153.94
C GLU A 500 -15.38 2.47 153.39
N ASN A 501 -16.13 2.28 152.30
CA ASN A 501 -16.39 0.95 151.71
C ASN A 501 -15.96 0.84 150.25
N GLY A 502 -15.28 1.86 149.71
CA GLY A 502 -14.81 1.89 148.32
C GLY A 502 -15.90 1.94 147.25
N GLU A 503 -17.19 2.04 147.62
CA GLU A 503 -18.28 2.12 146.66
C GLU A 503 -18.34 3.47 145.94
N LYS A 504 -18.48 3.39 144.62
CA LYS A 504 -18.57 4.54 143.71
C LYS A 504 -20.01 5.03 143.62
N PHE A 505 -20.24 6.34 143.76
CA PHE A 505 -21.54 6.96 143.51
C PHE A 505 -21.47 8.07 142.46
N TYR A 506 -22.53 8.17 141.66
CA TYR A 506 -22.63 9.05 140.49
C TYR A 506 -23.74 10.08 140.67
N TYR A 507 -23.49 11.33 140.25
CA TYR A 507 -24.51 12.37 140.19
C TYR A 507 -24.45 13.17 138.88
N VAL A 508 -25.59 13.71 138.46
CA VAL A 508 -25.70 14.66 137.34
C VAL A 508 -26.33 15.96 137.81
N ARG A 509 -25.96 17.04 137.13
CA ARG A 509 -26.63 18.34 137.25
C ARG A 509 -27.72 18.43 136.19
N LEU A 510 -28.98 18.28 136.58
CA LEU A 510 -30.12 18.52 135.68
C LEU A 510 -30.48 20.01 135.71
N LEU A 511 -30.67 20.60 134.53
CA LEU A 511 -31.26 21.92 134.33
C LEU A 511 -32.60 21.68 133.64
N TRP A 512 -33.68 21.64 134.41
CA TRP A 512 -35.03 21.54 133.85
C TRP A 512 -35.42 22.90 133.30
N THR A 513 -35.97 22.92 132.08
CA THR A 513 -36.56 24.12 131.48
C THR A 513 -38.06 24.17 131.81
N LYS A 514 -38.64 25.36 131.74
CA LYS A 514 -40.00 25.72 132.21
C LYS A 514 -41.15 24.81 131.74
N ASN A 515 -40.96 24.04 130.65
CA ASN A 515 -41.99 23.14 130.14
C ASN A 515 -42.05 21.78 130.87
N GLU A 516 -41.02 21.38 131.63
CA GLU A 516 -41.02 20.12 132.40
C GLU A 516 -41.50 20.31 133.85
N LEU A 517 -41.62 21.55 134.34
CA LEU A 517 -41.93 21.90 135.75
C LEU A 517 -43.39 22.30 136.03
N VAL A 518 -44.32 22.09 135.11
CA VAL A 518 -45.70 22.60 135.25
C VAL A 518 -46.61 21.73 136.17
N ALA A 519 -46.13 20.63 136.76
CA ALA A 519 -47.00 19.74 137.56
C ALA A 519 -46.98 19.93 139.10
N LEU A 520 -46.09 20.74 139.72
CA LEU A 520 -45.96 20.71 141.20
C LEU A 520 -45.75 22.02 141.99
N LEU A 521 -45.65 23.24 141.42
CA LEU A 521 -45.71 24.54 142.16
C LEU A 521 -45.78 25.73 141.16
N PRO A 522 -46.51 26.84 141.43
CA PRO A 522 -46.52 28.01 140.57
C PRO A 522 -45.39 28.97 140.96
N LEU A 523 -44.31 29.03 140.16
CA LEU A 523 -43.26 30.03 140.35
C LEU A 523 -43.05 30.89 139.09
N THR A 524 -43.24 32.18 139.29
CA THR A 524 -43.00 33.27 138.35
C THR A 524 -41.49 33.53 138.23
N ARG A 525 -40.99 33.50 136.99
CA ARG A 525 -39.58 33.70 136.61
C ARG A 525 -38.65 32.50 136.88
N ASP A 526 -37.67 32.43 135.99
CA ASP A 526 -36.84 31.27 135.69
C ASP A 526 -35.91 30.92 136.85
N ALA A 527 -36.45 30.25 137.87
CA ALA A 527 -35.68 29.61 138.91
C ALA A 527 -35.32 28.19 138.46
N PHE A 528 -34.06 28.01 138.07
CA PHE A 528 -33.49 26.68 137.87
C PHE A 528 -33.25 26.01 139.23
N VAL A 529 -34.11 25.10 139.63
CA VAL A 529 -33.93 24.34 140.88
C VAL A 529 -32.87 23.26 140.64
N LEU A 530 -31.80 23.28 141.43
CA LEU A 530 -30.74 22.27 141.35
C LEU A 530 -31.18 21.00 142.06
N VAL A 531 -31.39 19.96 141.26
CA VAL A 531 -31.78 18.63 141.74
C VAL A 531 -30.58 17.70 141.61
N LEU A 532 -30.25 17.00 142.70
CA LEU A 532 -29.23 15.95 142.72
C LEU A 532 -29.94 14.60 142.80
N GLN A 533 -29.72 13.77 141.78
CA GLN A 533 -30.30 12.44 141.65
C GLN A 533 -29.18 11.39 141.78
N ASN A 534 -29.34 10.47 142.74
CA ASN A 534 -28.44 9.33 142.88
C ASN A 534 -28.82 8.23 141.87
N LYS A 535 -27.84 7.75 141.12
CA LYS A 535 -28.03 6.76 140.04
C LYS A 535 -28.40 5.35 140.53
N VAL A 536 -27.97 4.92 141.73
CA VAL A 536 -28.19 3.53 142.19
C VAL A 536 -29.50 3.37 142.95
N THR A 537 -29.82 4.32 143.84
CA THR A 537 -30.98 4.21 144.73
C THR A 537 -32.20 5.00 144.24
N GLY A 538 -32.06 5.86 143.23
CA GLY A 538 -33.16 6.67 142.73
C GLY A 538 -33.62 7.80 143.67
N GLU A 539 -33.01 7.96 144.85
CA GLU A 539 -33.33 9.08 145.74
C GLU A 539 -32.98 10.42 145.09
N VAL A 540 -34.00 11.27 144.99
CA VAL A 540 -33.89 12.66 144.59
C VAL A 540 -33.89 13.51 145.86
N ARG A 541 -32.76 14.14 146.17
CA ARG A 541 -32.68 15.05 147.32
C ARG A 541 -32.73 16.49 146.82
N PHE A 542 -33.71 17.23 147.31
CA PHE A 542 -33.84 18.66 147.08
C PHE A 542 -32.88 19.39 148.02
N ARG A 543 -32.04 20.27 147.46
CA ARG A 543 -31.27 21.19 148.28
C ARG A 543 -32.18 22.39 148.60
N ARG A 544 -32.46 22.65 149.88
CA ARG A 544 -33.20 23.86 150.29
C ARG A 544 -32.49 25.11 149.73
N PRO A 545 -33.24 26.07 149.14
CA PRO A 545 -32.67 27.32 148.62
C PRO A 545 -31.91 28.10 149.68
N GLN A 546 -30.84 28.77 149.24
CA GLN A 546 -29.92 29.54 150.10
C GLN A 546 -30.66 30.59 150.95
N ASP A 547 -31.73 31.17 150.40
CA ASP A 547 -32.53 32.25 150.95
C ASP A 547 -33.21 31.91 152.31
N LEU A 548 -33.43 30.62 152.61
CA LEU A 548 -34.01 30.16 153.89
C LEU A 548 -32.96 29.84 154.96
N LEU A 549 -31.71 29.58 154.56
CA LEU A 549 -30.59 29.29 155.48
C LEU A 549 -29.91 30.56 155.99
N ASP A 550 -30.03 31.66 155.25
CA ASP A 550 -29.49 32.95 155.65
C ASP A 550 -30.35 33.68 156.72
N LEU A 551 -31.49 33.11 157.17
CA LEU A 551 -32.37 33.65 158.23
C LEU A 551 -32.07 33.18 159.66
N LEU A 552 -31.16 32.22 159.87
CA LEU A 552 -30.73 31.80 161.22
C LEU A 552 -29.50 32.61 161.66
N PRO A 553 -29.44 33.13 162.90
CA PRO A 553 -28.28 33.88 163.37
C PRO A 553 -27.05 32.96 163.46
N LYS A 554 -25.97 33.36 162.77
CA LYS A 554 -24.68 32.63 162.69
C LYS A 554 -23.79 33.02 163.89
N PRO A 555 -23.06 32.07 164.52
CA PRO A 555 -22.11 32.36 165.60
C PRO A 555 -20.87 33.11 165.09
N GLN A 556 -20.40 34.11 165.84
CA GLN A 556 -19.16 34.86 165.60
C GLN A 556 -17.94 33.98 165.94
N CYS A 557 -16.90 33.95 165.09
CA CYS A 557 -15.69 33.16 165.35
C CYS A 557 -14.41 33.87 164.90
N GLU A 558 -13.42 33.72 165.77
CA GLU A 558 -12.19 34.48 165.98
C GLU A 558 -11.15 34.37 164.85
N ASN A 559 -10.36 35.43 164.72
CA ASN A 559 -9.05 35.49 164.07
C ASN A 559 -8.93 35.84 162.58
N CYS A 560 -9.96 36.42 161.96
CA CYS A 560 -9.87 37.25 160.76
C CYS A 560 -11.23 37.96 160.56
N GLY A 561 -11.27 39.28 160.79
CA GLY A 561 -12.35 40.21 160.35
C GLY A 561 -11.80 41.38 159.53
N THR A 562 -10.64 41.19 158.89
CA THR A 562 -9.83 42.21 158.20
C THR A 562 -10.04 42.22 156.70
#